data_AF-A0A523R9W1-F1
#
_entry.id   AF-A0A523R9W1-F1
#
_cell.length_a   1.000
_cell.length_b   1.000
_cell.length_c   1.000
_cell.angle_alpha   90.00
_cell.angle_beta   90.00
_cell.angle_gamma   90.00
#
_symmetry.space_group_name_H-M   'P 1'
#
loop_
_entity.id
_entity.type
_entity.pdbx_description
1 polymer ?
#
loop_
_entity_poly.entity_id
_entity_poly.type
_entity_poly.pdbx_seq_one_letter_code
_entity_poly.pdbx_strand_id
1 'polypeptide(L)'
;MFAEIIEFVSAFVINLISDLGYFGVVVAMGIESACIPLPSEIILPFSGFLVYEGQFNLWFASLAGTIGCLVGSLVAYYVGMWGGRPL
;
A
#
# COMPACT_ATOMS: atom_id res chain seq x y z
N MET A 1 17.96 -1.14 16.05
CA MET A 1 16.69 -1.87 16.25
C MET A 1 15.52 -1.26 15.49
N PHE A 2 15.02 -0.05 15.82
CA PHE A 2 13.87 0.54 15.09
C PHE A 2 14.18 0.90 13.63
N ALA A 3 15.37 1.44 13.36
CA ALA A 3 15.81 1.75 11.99
C ALA A 3 15.89 0.49 11.11
N GLU A 4 16.39 -0.63 11.64
CA GLU A 4 16.51 -1.90 10.91
C GLU A 4 15.14 -2.46 10.49
N ILE A 5 14.10 -2.30 11.34
CA ILE A 5 12.73 -2.72 11.02
C ILE A 5 12.17 -1.86 9.89
N ILE A 6 12.37 -0.55 9.95
CA ILE A 6 11.92 0.37 8.90
C ILE A 6 12.62 0.06 7.58
N GLU A 7 13.94 -0.13 7.59
CA GLU A 7 14.70 -0.49 6.39
C GLU A 7 14.21 -1.81 5.79
N PHE A 8 13.97 -2.83 6.62
CA PHE A 8 13.44 -4.11 6.16
C PHE A 8 12.06 -3.97 5.51
N VAL A 9 11.12 -3.28 6.16
CA VAL A 9 9.76 -3.07 5.64
C VAL A 9 9.81 -2.22 4.36
N SER A 10 10.66 -1.19 4.32
CA SER A 10 10.84 -0.35 3.14
C SER A 10 11.37 -1.16 1.96
N ALA A 11 12.40 -1.98 2.18
CA ALA A 11 12.96 -2.85 1.16
C ALA A 11 11.92 -3.86 0.66
N PHE A 12 11.12 -4.45 1.56
CA PHE A 12 10.03 -5.34 1.18
C PHE A 12 9.01 -4.66 0.25
N VAL A 13 8.54 -3.46 0.63
CA VAL A 13 7.59 -2.68 -0.17
C VAL A 13 8.17 -2.30 -1.53
N ILE A 14 9.42 -1.83 -1.56
CA ILE A 14 10.10 -1.42 -2.80
C ILE A 14 10.25 -2.61 -3.75
N ASN A 15 10.70 -3.77 -3.26
CA ASN A 15 10.80 -4.98 -4.07
C ASN A 15 9.42 -5.41 -4.58
N LEU A 16 8.40 -5.38 -3.72
CA LEU A 16 7.03 -5.73 -4.10
C LEU A 16 6.48 -4.83 -5.20
N ILE A 17 6.72 -3.51 -5.15
CA ILE A 17 6.30 -2.58 -6.21
C ILE A 17 7.15 -2.77 -7.47
N SER A 18 8.44 -3.08 -7.33
CA SER A 18 9.35 -3.28 -8.46
C SER A 18 9.00 -4.55 -9.25
N ASP A 19 8.62 -5.63 -8.56
CA ASP A 19 8.28 -6.91 -9.17
C ASP A 19 6.85 -6.93 -9.75
N LEU A 20 5.89 -6.33 -9.06
CA LEU A 20 4.46 -6.40 -9.42
C LEU A 20 3.93 -5.13 -10.10
N GLY A 21 4.75 -4.08 -10.21
CA GLY A 21 4.37 -2.82 -10.82
C GLY A 21 3.17 -2.16 -10.12
N TYR A 22 2.21 -1.67 -10.91
CA TYR A 22 0.97 -1.07 -10.39
C TYR A 22 0.20 -2.00 -9.46
N PHE A 23 0.24 -3.31 -9.70
CA PHE A 23 -0.43 -4.27 -8.83
C PHE A 23 0.25 -4.34 -7.45
N GLY A 24 1.58 -4.17 -7.40
CA GLY A 24 2.32 -4.02 -6.16
C GLY A 24 1.85 -2.81 -5.34
N VAL A 25 1.54 -1.70 -6.00
CA VAL A 25 0.97 -0.50 -5.35
C VAL A 25 -0.41 -0.80 -4.76
N VAL A 26 -1.29 -1.48 -5.50
CA VAL A 26 -2.62 -1.88 -5.01
C VAL A 26 -2.51 -2.77 -3.77
N VAL A 27 -1.64 -3.78 -3.82
CA VAL A 27 -1.46 -4.73 -2.71
C VAL A 27 -0.84 -4.04 -1.49
N ALA A 28 0.22 -3.24 -1.68
CA ALA A 28 0.87 -2.53 -0.59
C ALA A 28 -0.10 -1.55 0.12
N MET A 29 -0.84 -0.75 -0.65
CA MET A 29 -1.86 0.17 -0.11
C MET A 29 -3.03 -0.58 0.53
N GLY A 30 -3.43 -1.73 -0.02
CA GLY A 30 -4.49 -2.54 0.55
C GLY A 30 -4.10 -3.16 1.90
N ILE A 31 -2.87 -3.63 2.03
CA ILE A 31 -2.33 -4.17 3.29
C ILE A 31 -2.25 -3.05 4.33
N GLU A 32 -1.69 -1.89 3.96
CA GLU A 32 -1.62 -0.70 4.83
C GLU A 32 -3.01 -0.30 5.35
N SER A 33 -3.96 -0.13 4.43
CA SER A 33 -5.33 0.27 4.76
C SER A 33 -6.12 -0.81 5.53
N ALA A 34 -5.71 -2.09 5.45
CA ALA A 34 -6.25 -3.18 6.29
C ALA A 34 -5.69 -3.19 7.73
N CYS A 35 -5.18 -2.04 8.21
CA CYS A 35 -4.61 -1.84 9.54
C CYS A 35 -3.30 -2.61 9.82
N ILE A 36 -2.59 -3.04 8.77
CA ILE A 36 -1.26 -3.62 8.93
C ILE A 36 -0.24 -2.49 8.82
N PRO A 37 0.72 -2.37 9.76
CA PRO A 37 1.64 -1.24 9.80
C PRO A 37 2.64 -1.29 8.64
N LEU A 38 2.28 -0.66 7.52
CA LEU A 38 3.14 -0.38 6.38
C LEU A 38 3.24 1.15 6.19
N PRO A 39 4.46 1.69 5.95
CA PRO A 39 4.65 3.13 5.78
C PRO A 39 4.14 3.59 4.40
N SER A 40 2.96 4.23 4.38
CA SER A 40 2.37 4.82 3.18
C SER A 40 3.24 5.95 2.59
N GLU A 41 4.06 6.58 3.44
CA GLU A 41 5.07 7.57 3.11
C GLU A 41 6.20 7.03 2.23
N ILE A 42 6.28 5.72 2.03
CA ILE A 42 7.24 5.09 1.12
C ILE A 42 6.54 4.62 -0.14
N ILE A 43 5.36 4.00 -0.01
CA ILE A 43 4.60 3.43 -1.13
C ILE A 43 4.28 4.50 -2.19
N LEU A 44 3.69 5.62 -1.78
CA LEU A 44 3.24 6.65 -2.73
C LEU A 44 4.40 7.50 -3.29
N PRO A 45 5.39 7.94 -2.49
CA PRO A 45 6.53 8.67 -3.03
C PRO A 45 7.40 7.81 -3.95
N PHE A 46 7.60 6.52 -3.65
CA PHE A 46 8.29 5.61 -4.57
C PHE A 46 7.51 5.41 -5.87
N SER A 47 6.18 5.24 -5.78
CA SER A 47 5.32 5.20 -6.98
C SER A 47 5.43 6.49 -7.79
N GLY A 48 5.49 7.65 -7.14
CA GLY A 48 5.71 8.95 -7.79
C GLY A 48 7.09 9.08 -8.44
N PHE A 49 8.12 8.52 -7.82
CA PHE A 49 9.46 8.42 -8.41
C PHE A 49 9.44 7.58 -9.70
N LEU A 50 8.75 6.43 -9.70
CA LEU A 50 8.58 5.61 -10.91
C LEU A 50 7.79 6.32 -12.01
N VAL A 51 6.87 7.22 -11.64
CA VAL A 51 6.18 8.09 -12.61
C VAL A 51 7.14 9.11 -13.22
N TYR A 52 8.01 9.70 -12.41
CA TYR A 52 9.04 10.63 -12.89
C TYR A 52 10.05 9.95 -13.82
N GLU A 53 10.46 8.73 -13.51
CA GLU A 53 11.32 7.90 -14.36
C GLU A 53 10.64 7.43 -15.66
N GLY A 54 9.34 7.71 -15.84
CA GLY A 54 8.56 7.33 -17.01
C GLY A 54 8.17 5.85 -17.05
N GLN A 55 8.41 5.09 -15.98
CA GLN A 55 7.99 3.70 -15.87
C GLN A 55 6.50 3.59 -15.54
N PHE A 56 6.00 4.49 -14.68
CA PHE A 56 4.59 4.58 -14.33
C PHE A 56 3.92 5.82 -14.94
N ASN A 57 2.60 5.75 -15.08
CA ASN A 57 1.74 6.88 -15.41
C ASN A 57 1.08 7.39 -14.13
N LEU A 58 1.07 8.71 -13.95
CA LEU A 58 0.48 9.36 -12.78
C LEU A 58 -0.97 8.92 -12.53
N TRP A 59 -1.78 8.82 -13.58
CA TRP A 59 -3.19 8.45 -13.46
C TRP A 59 -3.36 7.01 -13.01
N PHE A 60 -2.59 6.08 -13.61
CA PHE A 60 -2.66 4.67 -13.23
C PHE A 60 -2.08 4.42 -11.84
N ALA A 61 -1.01 5.12 -11.45
CA ALA A 61 -0.45 5.03 -10.10
C ALA A 61 -1.42 5.57 -9.04
N SER A 62 -2.08 6.70 -9.30
CA SER A 62 -3.09 7.28 -8.42
C SER A 62 -4.34 6.39 -8.29
N LEU A 63 -4.81 5.83 -9.41
CA LEU A 63 -5.90 4.85 -9.42
C LEU A 63 -5.53 3.58 -8.66
N ALA A 64 -4.34 3.03 -8.87
CA ALA A 64 -3.85 1.85 -8.15
C ALA A 64 -3.83 2.08 -6.64
N GLY A 65 -3.31 3.24 -6.19
CA GLY A 65 -3.31 3.58 -4.77
C GLY A 65 -4.72 3.76 -4.19
N THR A 66 -5.62 4.38 -4.95
CA THR A 66 -7.02 4.58 -4.55
C THR A 66 -7.76 3.26 -4.42
N ILE A 67 -7.59 2.35 -5.39
CA ILE A 67 -8.20 1.02 -5.37
C ILE A 67 -7.65 0.19 -4.21
N GLY A 68 -6.33 0.22 -3.98
CA GLY A 68 -5.72 -0.46 -2.85
C GLY A 68 -6.31 0.00 -1.52
N CYS A 69 -6.36 1.31 -1.29
CA CYS A 69 -6.94 1.89 -0.07
C CYS A 69 -8.43 1.54 0.09
N LEU A 70 -9.22 1.60 -0.99
CA LEU A 70 -10.63 1.21 -0.95
C LEU A 70 -10.80 -0.26 -0.54
N VAL A 71 -10.02 -1.17 -1.14
CA VAL A 71 -10.08 -2.60 -0.84
C VAL A 71 -9.65 -2.87 0.60
N GLY A 72 -8.54 -2.30 1.06
CA GLY A 72 -8.07 -2.47 2.45
C GLY A 72 -9.09 -1.96 3.47
N SER A 73 -9.66 -0.78 3.23
CA SER A 73 -10.71 -0.20 4.09
C SER A 73 -11.97 -1.06 4.12
N LEU A 74 -12.38 -1.62 2.98
CA LEU A 74 -13.52 -2.55 2.93
C LEU A 74 -13.26 -3.80 3.76
N VAL A 75 -12.06 -4.38 3.67
CA VAL A 75 -11.67 -5.54 4.49
C VAL A 75 -11.75 -5.19 5.97
N ALA A 76 -11.16 -4.06 6.39
CA ALA A 76 -11.23 -3.60 7.78
C ALA A 76 -12.67 -3.38 8.24
N TYR A 77 -13.52 -2.81 7.38
CA TYR A 77 -14.94 -2.58 7.67
C TYR A 77 -15.72 -3.89 7.88
N TYR A 78 -15.57 -4.89 7.00
CA TYR A 78 -16.26 -6.17 7.16
C TYR A 78 -15.77 -6.95 8.38
N VAL A 79 -14.46 -6.91 8.65
CA VAL A 79 -13.90 -7.49 9.88
C VAL A 79 -14.48 -6.82 11.12
N GLY A 80 -14.58 -5.48 11.12
CA GLY A 80 -15.20 -4.72 12.19
C GLY A 80 -16.71 -4.97 12.33
N MET A 81 -17.42 -5.19 11.23
CA MET A 81 -18.85 -5.49 11.23
C MET A 81 -19.15 -6.87 11.83
N TRP A 82 -18.37 -7.89 11.48
CA TRP A 82 -18.58 -9.27 11.95
C TRP A 82 -17.97 -9.55 13.33
N GLY A 83 -16.82 -8.93 13.63
CA GLY A 83 -16.13 -9.07 14.92
C GLY A 83 -16.50 -7.99 15.95
N GLY A 84 -17.34 -7.03 15.56
CA GLY A 84 -17.75 -5.91 16.38
C GLY A 84 -18.70 -6.32 17.52
N ARG A 85 -18.69 -5.53 18.60
CA ARG A 85 -19.60 -5.72 19.73
C ARG A 85 -21.06 -5.57 19.24
N PRO A 86 -22.00 -6.44 19.68
CA PRO A 86 -23.41 -6.22 19.40
C PRO A 86 -23.85 -4.89 20.03
N LEU A 87 -24.67 -4.15 19.28
CA LEU A 87 -25.29 -2.89 19.72
C LEU A 87 -26.25 -3.13 20.89
#